data_AF-A0A7X4Y4N5-F1
#
_entry.id   AF-A0A7X4Y4N5-F1
#
_cell.length_a   1.000
_cell.length_b   1.000
_cell.length_c   1.000
_cell.angle_alpha   90.00
_cell.angle_beta   90.00
_cell.angle_gamma   90.00
#
_symmetry.space_group_name_H-M   'P 1'
#
loop_
_entity.id
_entity.type
_entity.pdbx_description
1 polymer ?
#
loop_
_entity_poly.entity_id
_entity_poly.type
_entity_poly.pdbx_seq_one_letter_code
_entity_poly.pdbx_strand_id
1 'polypeptide(L)'
;MLSLCAACVGPTDRTFVTGRILPRQIRFVTILEETPGDEAGGQRSACIHIRISRANTGESILCRFGVDTPLRTREGPISTALAQRIAADRINEATQRIFSAATLESPLGMLCESLKVTLRTSFEASLAGARFRTRCDARTTPVEFGDFIL
;
A
#
# COMPACT_ATOMS: atom_id res chain seq x y z
N MET A 1 4.25 55.95 0.54
CA MET A 1 4.84 54.67 0.12
C MET A 1 5.12 53.86 1.36
N LEU A 2 4.25 52.90 1.70
CA LEU A 2 4.46 51.95 2.79
C LEU A 2 4.64 50.59 2.13
N SER A 3 5.88 50.11 2.18
CA SER A 3 6.34 48.87 1.58
C SER A 3 5.66 47.70 2.28
N LEU A 4 4.92 46.87 1.53
CA LEU A 4 4.41 45.60 2.03
C LEU A 4 5.60 44.68 2.29
N CYS A 5 5.83 44.32 3.56
CA CYS A 5 6.72 43.22 3.90
C CYS A 5 6.19 41.95 3.24
N ALA A 6 6.93 41.43 2.26
CA ALA A 6 6.74 40.10 1.72
C ALA A 6 6.83 39.09 2.88
N ALA A 7 5.76 38.35 3.10
CA ALA A 7 5.78 37.19 3.97
C ALA A 7 6.84 36.22 3.44
N CYS A 8 7.84 35.90 4.25
CA CYS A 8 8.72 34.75 4.01
C CYS A 8 7.86 33.49 4.12
N VAL A 9 7.34 33.02 2.99
CA VAL A 9 6.86 31.64 2.89
C VAL A 9 8.11 30.78 2.91
N GLY A 10 8.50 30.31 4.10
CA GLY A 10 9.54 29.29 4.24
C GLY A 10 9.17 28.06 3.40
N PRO A 11 10.15 27.21 3.06
CA PRO A 11 9.84 25.96 2.37
C PRO A 11 8.81 25.23 3.23
N THR A 12 7.63 24.97 2.68
CA THR A 12 6.70 24.08 3.37
C THR A 12 7.41 22.73 3.47
N ASP A 13 7.71 22.27 4.68
CA ASP A 13 8.18 20.90 5.01
C ASP A 13 7.09 19.86 4.70
N ARG A 14 6.46 19.97 3.53
CA ARG A 14 5.41 19.08 3.06
C ARG A 14 6.08 18.09 2.13
N THR A 15 6.18 16.86 2.59
CA THR A 15 6.49 15.70 1.76
C THR A 15 5.40 15.53 0.71
N PHE A 16 5.78 15.46 -0.56
CA PHE A 16 4.84 15.21 -1.65
C PHE A 16 4.81 13.72 -1.95
N VAL A 17 3.62 13.12 -1.91
CA VAL A 17 3.44 11.71 -2.25
C VAL A 17 3.45 11.57 -3.76
N THR A 18 4.61 11.28 -4.33
CA THR A 18 4.76 10.99 -5.76
C THR A 18 4.54 9.51 -6.02
N GLY A 19 3.61 9.18 -6.92
CA GLY A 19 3.33 7.81 -7.32
C GLY A 19 2.05 7.23 -6.72
N ARG A 20 1.48 6.26 -7.42
CA ARG A 20 0.26 5.52 -7.06
C ARG A 20 0.35 4.14 -7.67
N ILE A 21 -0.13 3.12 -6.96
CA ILE A 21 -0.36 1.83 -7.59
C ILE A 21 -1.66 1.86 -8.39
N LEU A 22 -1.58 1.41 -9.64
CA LEU A 22 -2.74 1.10 -10.45
C LEU A 22 -3.22 -0.33 -10.14
N PRO A 23 -4.55 -0.58 -10.09
CA PRO A 23 -5.10 -1.92 -9.85
C PRO A 23 -4.46 -3.02 -10.72
N ARG A 24 -4.30 -2.75 -12.02
CA ARG A 24 -3.72 -3.69 -12.99
C ARG A 24 -2.27 -4.08 -12.73
N GLN A 25 -1.53 -3.33 -11.90
CA GLN A 25 -0.16 -3.66 -11.53
C GLN A 25 -0.12 -4.75 -10.47
N ILE A 26 -1.16 -4.91 -9.64
CA ILE A 26 -1.22 -5.92 -8.59
C ILE A 26 -1.36 -7.30 -9.22
N ARG A 27 -0.38 -8.17 -9.00
CA ARG A 27 -0.36 -9.54 -9.51
C ARG A 27 -0.74 -10.51 -8.42
N PHE A 28 -1.97 -11.00 -8.49
CA PHE A 28 -2.43 -12.07 -7.62
C PHE A 28 -2.03 -13.43 -8.18
N VAL A 29 -1.64 -14.33 -7.29
CA VAL A 29 -1.53 -15.77 -7.55
C VAL A 29 -2.45 -16.51 -6.59
N THR A 30 -3.11 -17.56 -7.05
CA THR A 30 -3.91 -18.41 -6.17
C THR A 30 -2.98 -19.14 -5.20
N ILE A 31 -3.25 -18.98 -3.90
CA ILE A 31 -2.48 -19.60 -2.82
C ILE A 31 -3.24 -20.74 -2.13
N LEU A 32 -4.58 -20.74 -2.25
CA LEU A 32 -5.47 -21.80 -1.83
C LEU A 32 -6.56 -21.93 -2.89
N GLU A 33 -6.69 -23.10 -3.50
CA GLU A 33 -7.73 -23.35 -4.50
C GLU A 33 -9.12 -23.39 -3.85
N GLU A 34 -10.14 -22.98 -4.59
CA GLU A 34 -11.54 -23.13 -4.18
C GLU A 34 -11.94 -24.61 -4.36
N THR A 35 -12.41 -25.25 -3.29
CA THR A 35 -12.98 -26.61 -3.38
C THR A 35 -14.50 -26.57 -3.17
N PRO A 36 -15.28 -27.40 -3.90
CA PRO A 36 -16.73 -27.44 -3.72
C PRO A 36 -17.11 -27.74 -2.27
N GLY A 37 -17.90 -26.87 -1.64
CA GLY A 37 -18.33 -26.99 -0.25
C GLY A 37 -17.42 -26.32 0.78
N ASP A 38 -16.29 -25.72 0.36
CA ASP A 38 -15.43 -24.96 1.26
C ASP A 38 -15.97 -23.55 1.50
N GLU A 39 -16.42 -23.28 2.73
CA GLU A 39 -16.91 -21.96 3.16
C GLU A 39 -15.80 -20.89 3.10
N ALA A 40 -14.53 -21.28 3.10
CA ALA A 40 -13.40 -20.36 3.01
C ALA A 40 -13.19 -19.80 1.58
N GLY A 41 -13.78 -20.43 0.56
CA GLY A 41 -13.92 -19.85 -0.78
C GLY A 41 -12.61 -19.61 -1.54
N GLY A 42 -11.54 -20.34 -1.21
CA GLY A 42 -10.21 -20.18 -1.81
C GLY A 42 -9.55 -18.82 -1.51
N GLN A 43 -8.26 -18.71 -1.79
CA GLN A 43 -7.47 -17.52 -1.45
C GLN A 43 -6.41 -17.23 -2.51
N ARG A 44 -6.20 -15.95 -2.80
CA ARG A 44 -5.11 -15.45 -3.64
C ARG A 44 -4.28 -14.43 -2.89
N SER A 45 -3.00 -14.36 -3.22
CA SER A 45 -2.04 -13.45 -2.59
C SER A 45 -1.32 -12.61 -3.63
N ALA A 46 -0.97 -11.38 -3.28
CA ALA A 46 -0.09 -10.52 -4.05
C ALA A 46 1.04 -9.98 -3.17
N CYS A 47 2.24 -9.87 -3.73
CA CYS A 47 3.40 -9.29 -3.05
C CYS A 47 3.66 -7.87 -3.52
N ILE A 48 3.79 -6.98 -2.55
CA ILE A 48 3.86 -5.54 -2.74
C ILE A 48 5.21 -5.05 -2.23
N HIS A 49 5.96 -4.41 -3.11
CA HIS A 49 7.22 -3.74 -2.82
C HIS A 49 7.07 -2.24 -3.10
N ILE A 50 7.17 -1.43 -2.05
CA ILE A 50 7.13 0.03 -2.14
C ILE A 50 8.51 0.58 -1.85
N ARG A 51 9.06 1.37 -2.79
CA ARG A 51 10.33 2.06 -2.56
C ARG A 51 10.07 3.42 -1.90
N ILE A 52 10.65 3.62 -0.73
CA ILE A 52 10.57 4.89 -0.02
C ILE A 52 11.95 5.52 -0.12
N SER A 53 12.03 6.70 -0.70
CA SER A 53 13.29 7.39 -0.96
C SER A 53 13.23 8.82 -0.42
N ARG A 54 14.37 9.31 0.03
CA ARG A 54 14.51 10.69 0.49
C ARG A 54 15.33 11.50 -0.51
N ALA A 55 14.79 12.63 -0.97
CA ALA A 55 15.45 13.42 -2.01
C ALA A 55 16.78 14.04 -1.55
N ASN A 56 16.82 14.57 -0.32
CA ASN A 56 17.96 15.35 0.18
C ASN A 56 19.17 14.49 0.58
N THR A 57 18.97 13.24 1.02
CA THR A 57 20.06 12.34 1.44
C THR A 57 20.36 11.22 0.45
N GLY A 58 19.44 10.94 -0.48
CA GLY A 58 19.51 9.75 -1.34
C GLY A 58 19.25 8.43 -0.59
N GLU A 59 18.87 8.49 0.69
CA GLU A 59 18.48 7.32 1.46
C GLU A 59 17.27 6.63 0.81
N SER A 60 17.30 5.31 0.71
CA SER A 60 16.17 4.55 0.20
C SER A 60 16.01 3.23 0.93
N ILE A 61 14.77 2.86 1.22
CA ILE A 61 14.41 1.54 1.71
C ILE A 61 13.36 0.89 0.82
N LEU A 62 13.25 -0.43 0.92
CA LEU A 62 12.21 -1.21 0.25
C LEU A 62 11.23 -1.77 1.27
N CYS A 63 10.03 -1.22 1.32
CA CYS A 63 8.94 -1.67 2.18
C CYS A 63 8.20 -2.84 1.53
N ARG A 64 8.18 -4.01 2.18
CA ARG A 64 7.64 -5.26 1.62
C ARG A 64 6.49 -5.79 2.47
N PHE A 65 5.42 -6.23 1.83
CA PHE A 65 4.29 -6.90 2.48
C PHE A 65 3.44 -7.68 1.47
N GLY A 66 2.64 -8.62 1.98
CA GLY A 66 1.67 -9.37 1.19
C GLY A 66 0.24 -8.93 1.50
N VAL A 67 -0.64 -9.07 0.51
CA VAL A 67 -2.08 -8.89 0.65
C VAL A 67 -2.81 -10.10 0.10
N ASP A 68 -3.61 -10.74 0.95
CA ASP A 68 -4.42 -11.88 0.55
C ASP A 68 -5.88 -11.44 0.39
N THR A 69 -6.51 -11.89 -0.68
CA THR A 69 -7.96 -11.72 -0.89
C THR A 69 -8.60 -13.09 -1.14
N PRO A 70 -9.85 -13.29 -0.71
CA PRO A 70 -10.56 -14.52 -1.05
C PRO A 70 -10.92 -14.55 -2.54
N LEU A 71 -11.15 -15.74 -3.06
CA LEU A 71 -11.75 -15.93 -4.39
C LEU A 71 -13.27 -15.81 -4.34
N ARG A 72 -13.89 -16.05 -3.17
CA ARG A 72 -15.32 -15.95 -2.93
C ARG A 72 -15.65 -15.45 -1.52
N THR A 73 -16.75 -14.72 -1.40
CA THR A 73 -17.42 -14.43 -0.12
C THR A 73 -18.86 -14.94 -0.12
N ARG A 74 -19.58 -14.73 0.97
CA ARG A 74 -21.02 -15.07 1.08
C ARG A 74 -21.87 -14.35 0.03
N GLU A 75 -21.45 -13.17 -0.41
CA GLU A 75 -22.12 -12.39 -1.45
C GLU A 75 -21.83 -12.90 -2.86
N GLY A 76 -20.83 -13.77 -3.04
CA GLY A 76 -20.49 -14.37 -4.33
C GLY A 76 -19.00 -14.36 -4.67
N PRO A 77 -18.64 -14.75 -5.91
CA PRO A 77 -17.26 -14.79 -6.36
C PRO A 77 -16.67 -13.37 -6.50
N ILE A 78 -15.40 -13.22 -6.16
CA ILE A 78 -14.68 -11.94 -6.25
C ILE A 78 -13.76 -11.97 -7.46
N SER A 79 -14.12 -11.21 -8.48
CA SER A 79 -13.29 -11.05 -9.67
C SER A 79 -11.90 -10.51 -9.32
N THR A 80 -10.89 -10.91 -10.11
CA THR A 80 -9.52 -10.39 -9.94
C THR A 80 -9.46 -8.88 -10.08
N ALA A 81 -10.23 -8.30 -11.00
CA ALA A 81 -10.30 -6.85 -11.18
C ALA A 81 -10.83 -6.13 -9.93
N LEU A 82 -11.81 -6.70 -9.24
CA LEU A 82 -12.35 -6.12 -8.01
C LEU A 82 -11.33 -6.20 -6.87
N ALA A 83 -10.69 -7.35 -6.66
CA ALA A 83 -9.65 -7.47 -5.63
C ALA A 83 -8.45 -6.56 -5.90
N GLN A 84 -8.04 -6.43 -7.16
CA GLN A 84 -7.00 -5.47 -7.57
C GLN A 84 -7.39 -4.03 -7.25
N ARG A 85 -8.63 -3.65 -7.50
CA ARG A 85 -9.12 -2.30 -7.20
C ARG A 85 -9.11 -2.03 -5.70
N ILE A 86 -9.71 -2.92 -4.91
CA ILE A 86 -9.75 -2.79 -3.45
C ILE A 86 -8.33 -2.69 -2.86
N ALA A 87 -7.44 -3.60 -3.26
CA ALA A 87 -6.07 -3.60 -2.78
C ALA A 87 -5.32 -2.31 -3.16
N ALA A 88 -5.42 -1.87 -4.41
CA ALA A 88 -4.78 -0.62 -4.84
C ALA A 88 -5.34 0.59 -4.10
N ASP A 89 -6.66 0.68 -3.93
CA ASP A 89 -7.29 1.81 -3.24
C ASP A 89 -6.86 1.88 -1.76
N ARG A 90 -6.86 0.75 -1.05
CA ARG A 90 -6.43 0.70 0.36
C ARG A 90 -4.93 1.00 0.51
N ILE A 91 -4.09 0.47 -0.38
CA ILE A 91 -2.65 0.77 -0.39
C ILE A 91 -2.43 2.27 -0.62
N ASN A 92 -3.03 2.84 -1.66
CA ASN A 92 -2.87 4.25 -2.00
C ASN A 92 -3.36 5.17 -0.88
N GLU A 93 -4.49 4.84 -0.24
CA GLU A 93 -5.02 5.60 0.90
C GLU A 93 -4.07 5.55 2.10
N ALA A 94 -3.57 4.37 2.46
CA ALA A 94 -2.63 4.20 3.57
C ALA A 94 -1.30 4.92 3.30
N THR A 95 -0.77 4.81 2.08
CA THR A 95 0.40 5.55 1.60
C THR A 95 0.17 7.05 1.72
N GLN A 96 -0.93 7.57 1.18
CA GLN A 96 -1.23 8.99 1.24
C GLN A 96 -1.28 9.46 2.70
N ARG A 97 -2.00 8.75 3.56
CA ARG A 97 -2.17 9.10 4.96
C ARG A 97 -0.86 9.16 5.73
N ILE A 98 0.04 8.20 5.51
CA ILE A 98 1.31 8.12 6.25
C ILE A 98 2.33 9.09 5.67
N PHE A 99 2.50 9.11 4.35
CA PHE A 99 3.56 9.89 3.73
C PHE A 99 3.23 11.38 3.61
N SER A 100 1.95 11.79 3.57
CA SER A 100 1.60 13.22 3.62
C SER A 100 1.78 13.85 5.00
N ALA A 101 1.94 13.03 6.04
CA ALA A 101 2.19 13.47 7.42
C ALA A 101 3.68 13.30 7.81
N ALA A 102 4.50 12.75 6.91
CA ALA A 102 5.93 12.56 7.14
C ALA A 102 6.68 13.90 7.09
N THR A 103 7.84 13.93 7.74
CA THR A 103 8.78 15.05 7.72
C THR A 103 10.13 14.61 7.15
N LEU A 104 10.99 15.57 6.83
CA LEU A 104 12.36 15.31 6.37
C LEU A 104 13.22 14.55 7.40
N GLU A 105 12.83 14.55 8.68
CA GLU A 105 13.51 13.82 9.75
C GLU A 105 12.86 12.46 10.05
N SER A 106 11.71 12.15 9.44
CA SER A 106 10.96 10.91 9.73
C SER A 106 11.73 9.67 9.27
N PRO A 107 12.13 8.76 10.17
CA PRO A 107 12.91 7.57 9.79
C PRO A 107 12.15 6.68 8.82
N LEU A 108 12.75 6.37 7.66
CA LEU A 108 12.04 5.66 6.58
C LEU A 108 11.51 4.30 7.04
N GLY A 109 12.26 3.58 7.87
CA GLY A 109 11.84 2.30 8.45
C GLY A 109 10.56 2.42 9.28
N MET A 110 10.44 3.48 10.10
CA MET A 110 9.21 3.73 10.86
C MET A 110 8.04 4.09 9.96
N LEU A 111 8.26 4.85 8.88
CA LEU A 111 7.22 5.15 7.89
C LEU A 111 6.69 3.87 7.22
N CYS A 112 7.58 2.93 6.87
CA CYS A 112 7.16 1.63 6.34
C CYS A 112 6.32 0.84 7.36
N GLU A 113 6.72 0.79 8.63
CA GLU A 113 5.94 0.09 9.65
C GLU A 113 4.60 0.77 9.95
N SER A 114 4.55 2.10 10.00
CA SER A 114 3.29 2.86 10.14
C SER A 114 2.35 2.63 8.95
N LEU A 115 2.89 2.54 7.73
CA LEU A 115 2.14 2.16 6.53
C LEU A 115 1.55 0.76 6.67
N LYS A 116 2.35 -0.24 7.04
CA LYS A 116 1.88 -1.63 7.21
C LYS A 116 0.79 -1.73 8.28
N VAL A 117 0.94 -1.04 9.41
CA VAL A 117 -0.07 -1.03 10.47
C VAL A 117 -1.38 -0.42 9.98
N THR A 118 -1.32 0.74 9.33
CA THR A 118 -2.50 1.44 8.78
C THR A 118 -3.18 0.60 7.69
N LEU A 119 -2.38 0.00 6.81
CA LEU A 119 -2.88 -0.82 5.73
C LEU A 119 -3.52 -2.10 6.25
N ARG A 120 -2.91 -2.80 7.23
CA ARG A 120 -3.49 -3.99 7.85
C ARG A 120 -4.92 -3.74 8.33
N THR A 121 -5.12 -2.70 9.13
CA THR A 121 -6.43 -2.39 9.70
C THR A 121 -7.46 -2.02 8.61
N SER A 122 -7.07 -1.17 7.65
CA SER A 122 -7.99 -0.71 6.60
C SER A 122 -8.28 -1.77 5.54
N PHE A 123 -7.32 -2.64 5.22
CA PHE A 123 -7.46 -3.68 4.21
C PHE A 123 -8.29 -4.86 4.72
N GLU A 124 -8.02 -5.35 5.93
CA GLU A 124 -8.78 -6.47 6.51
C GLU A 124 -10.25 -6.09 6.77
N ALA A 125 -10.53 -4.81 7.02
CA ALA A 125 -11.90 -4.29 7.12
C ALA A 125 -12.61 -4.12 5.75
N SER A 126 -11.86 -4.07 4.64
CA SER A 126 -12.42 -3.75 3.32
C SER A 126 -13.12 -4.93 2.63
N LEU A 127 -12.80 -6.15 3.05
CA LEU A 127 -13.29 -7.37 2.41
C LEU A 127 -13.24 -8.53 3.40
N ALA A 128 -14.38 -9.18 3.64
CA ALA A 128 -14.45 -10.35 4.50
C ALA A 128 -13.48 -11.43 3.98
N GLY A 129 -12.62 -11.96 4.85
CA GLY A 129 -11.60 -12.95 4.48
C GLY A 129 -10.30 -12.40 3.90
N ALA A 130 -10.19 -11.08 3.67
CA ALA A 130 -8.92 -10.46 3.32
C ALA A 130 -7.94 -10.52 4.50
N ARG A 131 -6.65 -10.72 4.21
CA ARG A 131 -5.60 -10.78 5.23
C ARG A 131 -4.39 -9.96 4.81
N PHE A 132 -3.86 -9.20 5.73
CA PHE A 132 -2.55 -8.57 5.55
C PHE A 132 -1.44 -9.53 5.99
N ARG A 133 -0.32 -9.55 5.26
CA ARG A 133 0.86 -10.35 5.61
C ARG A 133 2.09 -9.46 5.72
N THR A 134 2.82 -9.58 6.82
CA THR A 134 4.10 -8.89 7.01
C THR A 134 5.19 -9.41 6.07
N ARG A 135 5.02 -10.60 5.49
CA ARG A 135 5.89 -11.24 4.52
C ARG A 135 5.09 -11.72 3.31
N CYS A 136 5.69 -11.70 2.14
CA CYS A 136 5.06 -12.22 0.92
C CYS A 136 5.00 -13.75 0.93
N ASP A 137 3.96 -14.34 0.31
CA ASP A 137 3.89 -15.78 0.03
C ASP A 137 4.98 -16.15 -1.00
N ALA A 138 5.65 -17.29 -0.82
CA ALA A 138 6.77 -17.71 -1.66
C ALA A 138 6.40 -17.89 -3.15
N ARG A 139 5.11 -18.10 -3.46
CA ARG A 139 4.61 -18.24 -4.85
C ARG A 139 4.38 -16.91 -5.56
N THR A 140 4.35 -15.81 -4.81
CA THR A 140 4.09 -14.49 -5.39
C THR A 140 5.35 -13.91 -6.02
N THR A 141 5.19 -13.23 -7.16
CA THR A 141 6.25 -12.38 -7.72
C THR A 141 6.04 -10.96 -7.21
N PRO A 142 7.06 -10.33 -6.59
CA PRO A 142 6.93 -8.96 -6.14
C PRO A 142 6.63 -7.99 -7.28
N VAL A 143 5.70 -7.07 -7.02
CA VAL A 143 5.47 -5.92 -7.88
C VAL A 143 6.08 -4.72 -7.20
N GLU A 144 7.06 -4.10 -7.86
CA GLU A 144 7.66 -2.85 -7.41
C GLU A 144 6.85 -1.66 -7.93
N PHE A 145 6.47 -0.76 -7.03
CA PHE A 145 5.78 0.48 -7.40
C PHE A 145 5.99 1.57 -6.35
N GLY A 146 5.69 2.80 -6.77
CA GLY A 146 5.69 3.97 -5.90
C GLY A 146 7.09 4.31 -5.42
N ASP A 147 7.88 4.97 -6.29
CA ASP A 147 9.02 5.77 -5.84
C ASP A 147 8.46 7.00 -5.11
N PHE A 148 8.19 6.83 -3.81
CA PHE A 148 7.74 7.92 -2.96
C PHE A 148 8.95 8.72 -2.53
N ILE A 149 9.03 9.95 -3.03
CA ILE A 149 10.12 10.87 -2.74
C ILE A 149 9.65 11.82 -1.64
N LEU A 150 10.25 11.69 -0.46
CA LEU A 150 10.04 12.55 0.70
C LEU A 150 11.02 13.72 0.70
#